data_AF-S4PQ36-F1
#
_entry.id   AF-S4PQ36-F1
#
_cell.length_a   1.000
_cell.length_b   1.000
_cell.length_c   1.000
_cell.angle_alpha   90.00
_cell.angle_beta   90.00
_cell.angle_gamma   90.00
#
_symmetry.space_group_name_H-M   'P 1'
#
loop_
_entity.id
_entity.type
_entity.pdbx_description
1 polymer ?
#
loop_
_entity_poly.entity_id
_entity_poly.type
_entity_poly.pdbx_seq_one_letter_code
_entity_poly.pdbx_strand_id
1 'polypeptide(L)'
;MMAGVDRPGARTLSKLFMRGQDGLPSLANRTALLAFFGQVVTGEIVMASESGCPIEQHRIPVDQCDHMYDPECRGAMYMPFHRAAYDRSTGQSPNSP
;
A
#
# COMPACT_ATOMS: atom_id res chain seq x y z
N MET A 1 -13.86 13.04 -3.52
CA MET A 1 -13.68 11.64 -4.00
C MET A 1 -12.19 11.42 -4.16
N MET A 2 -11.65 10.30 -3.67
CA MET A 2 -10.21 10.03 -3.82
C MET A 2 -9.84 9.92 -5.30
N ALA A 3 -8.64 10.37 -5.66
CA ALA A 3 -8.14 10.20 -7.01
C ALA A 3 -7.99 8.71 -7.36
N GLY A 4 -8.41 8.32 -8.57
CA GLY A 4 -8.14 6.99 -9.11
C GLY A 4 -9.15 5.91 -8.72
N VAL A 5 -10.40 6.27 -8.42
CA VAL A 5 -11.50 5.29 -8.22
C VAL A 5 -11.70 4.35 -9.43
N ASP A 6 -11.38 4.83 -10.63
CA ASP A 6 -11.50 4.04 -11.87
C ASP A 6 -10.27 3.17 -12.17
N ARG A 7 -9.28 3.14 -11.26
CA ARG A 7 -8.07 2.32 -11.43
C ARG A 7 -8.32 0.88 -10.96
N PRO A 8 -7.58 -0.11 -11.50
CA PRO A 8 -7.64 -1.47 -11.00
C PRO A 8 -7.34 -1.56 -9.49
N GLY A 9 -8.00 -2.49 -8.80
CA GLY A 9 -7.85 -2.66 -7.35
C GLY A 9 -6.42 -3.02 -6.94
N ALA A 10 -5.96 -2.44 -5.82
CA ALA A 10 -4.59 -2.65 -5.34
C ALA A 10 -4.27 -4.14 -5.06
N ARG A 11 -5.24 -4.90 -4.53
CA ARG A 11 -5.06 -6.36 -4.31
C ARG A 11 -4.97 -7.13 -5.63
N THR A 12 -5.78 -6.76 -6.63
CA THR A 12 -5.74 -7.36 -7.97
C THR A 12 -4.37 -7.16 -8.62
N LEU A 13 -3.83 -5.93 -8.58
CA LEU A 13 -2.50 -5.61 -9.10
C LEU A 13 -1.39 -6.34 -8.32
N SER A 14 -1.48 -6.40 -6.99
CA SER A 14 -0.55 -7.14 -6.15
C SER A 14 -0.46 -8.61 -6.55
N LYS A 15 -1.61 -9.28 -6.77
CA LYS A 15 -1.63 -10.68 -7.24
C LYS A 15 -1.02 -10.85 -8.62
N LEU A 16 -1.27 -9.90 -9.52
CA LEU A 16 -0.82 -9.99 -10.90
C LEU A 16 0.69 -9.79 -11.03
N PHE A 17 1.26 -8.83 -10.29
CA PHE A 17 2.66 -8.42 -10.45
C PHE A 17 3.62 -8.98 -9.40
N MET A 18 3.16 -9.16 -8.16
CA MET A 18 4.05 -9.46 -7.03
C MET A 18 4.05 -10.94 -6.64
N ARG A 19 3.15 -11.76 -7.21
CA ARG A 19 3.16 -13.21 -6.99
C ARG A 19 4.27 -13.85 -7.82
N GLY A 20 5.14 -14.61 -7.17
CA GLY A 20 6.28 -15.25 -7.82
C GLY A 20 6.84 -16.43 -7.02
N GLN A 21 7.97 -16.95 -7.46
CA GLN A 21 8.74 -17.96 -6.75
C GLN A 21 9.73 -17.30 -5.79
N ASP A 22 9.78 -17.80 -4.56
CA ASP A 22 10.78 -17.37 -3.59
C ASP A 22 12.17 -17.98 -3.90
N GLY A 23 13.21 -17.45 -3.25
CA GLY A 23 14.57 -18.00 -3.35
C GLY A 23 15.36 -17.55 -4.58
N LEU A 24 14.82 -16.65 -5.40
CA LEU A 24 15.55 -16.02 -6.49
C LEU A 24 16.63 -15.07 -5.92
N PRO A 25 17.93 -15.34 -6.12
CA PRO A 25 18.99 -14.53 -5.53
C PRO A 25 19.15 -13.19 -6.25
N SER A 26 19.78 -12.23 -5.57
CA SER A 26 20.14 -10.95 -6.19
C SER A 26 21.11 -11.16 -7.35
N LEU A 27 20.76 -10.67 -8.54
CA LEU A 27 21.65 -10.67 -9.72
C LEU A 27 22.96 -9.89 -9.51
N ALA A 28 23.00 -9.01 -8.49
CA ALA A 28 24.14 -8.18 -8.15
C ALA A 28 24.81 -8.61 -6.83
N ASN A 29 24.57 -9.84 -6.35
CA ASN A 29 25.13 -10.38 -5.11
C ASN A 29 24.94 -9.47 -3.88
N ARG A 30 23.82 -8.76 -3.81
CA ARG A 30 23.50 -7.89 -2.67
C ARG A 30 23.12 -8.73 -1.45
N THR A 31 23.58 -8.29 -0.29
CA THR A 31 23.28 -8.93 0.98
C THR A 31 21.89 -8.52 1.50
N ALA A 32 21.30 -9.35 2.35
CA ALA A 32 20.07 -8.98 3.06
C ALA A 32 20.28 -7.74 3.95
N LEU A 33 21.47 -7.59 4.55
CA LEU A 33 21.82 -6.43 5.37
C LEU A 33 21.70 -5.12 4.60
N LEU A 34 22.09 -5.09 3.32
CA LEU A 34 21.92 -3.89 2.48
C LEU A 34 20.45 -3.47 2.39
N ALA A 35 19.53 -4.42 2.22
CA ALA A 35 18.10 -4.12 2.12
C ALA A 35 17.54 -3.56 3.43
N PHE A 36 17.87 -4.16 4.58
CA PHE A 36 17.45 -3.68 5.89
C PHE A 36 18.08 -2.33 6.26
N PHE A 37 19.36 -2.12 5.93
CA PHE A 37 19.98 -0.82 6.12
C PHE A 37 19.31 0.25 5.26
N GLY A 38 18.94 -0.08 4.01
CA GLY A 38 18.13 0.78 3.16
C GLY A 38 16.81 1.18 3.81
N GLN A 39 16.13 0.23 4.48
CA GLN A 39 14.90 0.53 5.23
C GLN A 39 15.14 1.55 6.36
N VAL A 40 16.23 1.41 7.13
CA VAL A 40 16.62 2.38 8.16
C VAL A 40 16.84 3.76 7.55
N VAL A 41 17.64 3.85 6.49
CA VAL A 41 17.90 5.12 5.79
C VAL A 41 16.61 5.74 5.28
N THR A 42 15.70 4.97 4.68
CA THR A 42 14.41 5.50 4.21
C THR A 42 13.52 5.96 5.36
N GLY A 43 13.51 5.24 6.49
CA GLY A 43 12.71 5.59 7.66
C GLY A 43 13.19 6.86 8.35
N GLU A 44 14.50 7.13 8.33
CA GLU A 44 15.08 8.36 8.86
C GLU A 44 14.85 9.58 7.95
N ILE A 45 14.82 9.37 6.62
CA ILE A 45 14.67 10.48 5.66
C ILE A 45 13.19 10.83 5.41
N VAL A 46 12.31 9.82 5.31
CA VAL A 46 10.91 10.00 4.91
C VAL A 46 9.98 9.29 5.90
N MET A 47 9.09 10.05 6.53
CA MET A 47 8.00 9.52 7.34
C MET A 47 6.65 9.92 6.74
N ALA A 48 6.02 8.99 6.02
CA ALA A 48 4.71 9.20 5.37
C ALA A 48 3.70 8.10 5.74
N SER A 49 3.94 7.36 6.81
CA SER A 49 3.09 6.24 7.25
C SER A 49 2.15 6.60 8.39
N GLU A 50 2.35 7.73 9.07
CA GLU A 50 1.49 8.15 10.18
C GLU A 50 0.13 8.61 9.68
N SER A 51 -0.94 8.10 10.31
CA SER A 51 -2.30 8.49 9.98
C SER A 51 -2.56 9.96 10.30
N GLY A 52 -3.20 10.68 9.38
CA GLY A 52 -3.62 12.07 9.59
C GLY A 52 -4.85 12.22 10.51
N CYS A 53 -5.12 13.47 10.90
CA CYS A 53 -6.35 13.87 11.57
C CYS A 53 -7.11 14.89 10.70
N PRO A 54 -8.41 14.70 10.42
CA PRO A 54 -9.27 13.59 10.87
C PRO A 54 -8.88 12.23 10.25
N ILE A 55 -9.33 11.12 10.86
CA ILE A 55 -9.04 9.78 10.34
C ILE A 55 -9.80 9.59 9.02
N GLU A 56 -9.06 9.53 7.93
CA GLU A 56 -9.58 9.19 6.61
C GLU A 56 -9.23 7.74 6.27
N GLN A 57 -10.25 6.88 6.19
CA GLN A 57 -10.10 5.47 5.89
C GLN A 57 -10.65 5.13 4.50
N HIS A 58 -9.85 4.38 3.74
CA HIS A 58 -10.23 3.78 2.48
C HIS A 58 -10.23 2.27 2.59
N ARG A 59 -11.07 1.63 1.79
CA ARG A 59 -11.19 0.17 1.74
C ARG A 59 -10.47 -0.30 0.49
N ILE A 60 -9.47 -1.16 0.66
CA ILE A 60 -8.93 -1.92 -0.45
C ILE A 60 -9.83 -3.16 -0.61
N PRO A 61 -10.61 -3.26 -1.69
CA PRO A 61 -11.48 -4.41 -1.89
C PRO A 61 -10.64 -5.68 -2.04
N VAL A 62 -11.10 -6.76 -1.41
CA VAL A 62 -10.53 -8.09 -1.57
C VAL A 62 -11.47 -8.87 -2.50
N ASP A 63 -10.91 -9.44 -3.55
CA ASP A 63 -11.68 -10.28 -4.48
C ASP A 63 -12.24 -11.51 -3.74
N GLN A 64 -13.44 -11.94 -4.10
CA GLN A 64 -14.01 -13.16 -3.54
C GLN A 64 -13.07 -14.36 -3.76
N CYS A 65 -12.96 -15.24 -2.76
CA CYS A 65 -12.05 -16.39 -2.78
C CYS A 65 -10.56 -16.00 -2.88
N ASP A 66 -10.18 -14.79 -2.45
CA ASP A 66 -8.76 -14.47 -2.33
C ASP A 66 -8.09 -15.44 -1.35
N HIS A 67 -7.11 -16.19 -1.85
CA HIS A 67 -6.44 -17.26 -1.08
C HIS A 67 -5.89 -16.84 0.29
N MET A 68 -5.56 -15.57 0.49
CA MET A 68 -4.95 -15.05 1.72
C MET A 68 -5.96 -14.33 2.60
N TYR A 69 -6.82 -13.51 1.99
CA TYR A 69 -7.69 -12.57 2.72
C TYR A 69 -9.18 -12.96 2.70
N ASP A 70 -9.58 -13.93 1.88
CA ASP A 70 -10.92 -14.54 1.84
C ASP A 70 -10.86 -16.05 1.55
N PRO A 71 -10.21 -16.86 2.42
CA PRO A 71 -10.02 -18.29 2.18
C PRO A 71 -11.32 -19.10 2.20
N GLU A 72 -12.38 -18.57 2.83
CA GLU A 72 -13.70 -19.21 2.94
C GLU A 72 -14.66 -18.77 1.83
N CYS A 73 -14.19 -17.99 0.84
CA CYS A 73 -14.99 -17.51 -0.28
C CYS A 73 -16.25 -16.72 0.12
N ARG A 74 -16.24 -16.08 1.30
CA ARG A 74 -17.40 -15.34 1.82
C ARG A 74 -17.70 -14.09 1.01
N GLY A 75 -16.69 -13.51 0.36
CA GLY A 75 -16.80 -12.24 -0.33
C GLY A 75 -16.99 -11.05 0.63
N ALA A 76 -17.14 -9.84 0.06
CA ALA A 76 -17.30 -8.57 0.79
C ALA A 76 -16.18 -8.25 1.81
N MET A 77 -15.04 -8.96 1.74
CA MET A 77 -13.87 -8.67 2.55
C MET A 77 -13.14 -7.43 2.02
N TYR A 78 -12.49 -6.68 2.91
CA TYR A 78 -11.66 -5.54 2.53
C TYR A 78 -10.53 -5.33 3.54
N MET A 79 -9.42 -4.77 3.09
CA MET A 79 -8.35 -4.30 3.98
C MET A 79 -8.56 -2.81 4.28
N PRO A 80 -8.51 -2.38 5.56
CA PRO A 80 -8.56 -0.97 5.92
C PRO A 80 -7.23 -0.29 5.57
N PHE A 81 -7.30 0.88 4.94
CA PHE A 81 -6.14 1.71 4.61
C PHE A 81 -6.39 3.13 5.11
N HIS A 82 -5.52 3.65 5.98
CA HIS A 82 -5.62 5.02 6.48
C HIS A 82 -4.77 5.96 5.63
N ARG A 83 -5.29 7.15 5.32
CA ARG A 83 -4.48 8.19 4.68
C ARG A 83 -3.40 8.69 5.64
N ALA A 84 -2.23 8.92 5.07
CA ALA A 84 -1.15 9.60 5.77
C ALA A 84 -1.53 11.04 6.13
N ALA A 85 -0.85 11.61 7.12
CA ALA A 85 -0.88 13.04 7.39
C ALA A 85 -0.43 13.86 6.17
N TYR A 86 -1.01 15.04 6.00
CA TYR A 86 -0.72 15.99 4.92
C TYR A 86 -0.67 17.42 5.45
N ASP A 87 -0.14 18.34 4.64
CA ASP A 87 -0.08 19.77 4.98
C ASP A 87 -1.49 20.34 5.13
N ARG A 88 -1.78 20.89 6.31
CA ARG A 88 -3.10 21.44 6.66
C ARG A 88 -3.49 22.67 5.84
N SER A 89 -2.54 23.32 5.19
CA SER A 89 -2.80 24.46 4.30
C SER A 89 -3.21 24.04 2.88
N THR A 90 -3.19 22.74 2.58
CA THR A 90 -3.46 22.15 1.25
C THR A 90 -4.75 21.32 1.24
N GLY A 91 -5.13 20.75 0.09
CA GLY A 91 -6.31 19.87 -0.03
C GLY A 91 -7.69 20.54 0.02
N GLN A 92 -7.76 21.88 0.00
CA GLN A 92 -9.02 22.63 0.11
C GLN A 92 -9.54 23.21 -1.21
N SER A 93 -8.72 23.25 -2.26
CA SER A 93 -9.14 23.77 -3.57
C SER A 93 -8.38 23.09 -4.72
N PRO A 94 -8.90 23.08 -5.96
CA PRO A 94 -8.21 22.50 -7.11
C PRO A 94 -6.84 23.14 -7.40
N ASN A 95 -6.65 24.41 -7.01
CA ASN A 95 -5.39 25.13 -7.20
C ASN A 95 -4.40 24.91 -6.03
N SER A 96 -4.82 24.21 -4.99
CA SER A 96 -4.02 23.83 -3.82
C SER A 96 -4.46 22.45 -3.34
N PRO A 97 -4.19 21.39 -4.14
CA PRO A 97 -4.65 20.02 -3.90
C PRO A 97 -4.03 19.39 -2.65
#